data_AF-A0A922L9T5-F1
#
_entry.id   AF-A0A922L9T5-F1
#
_cell.length_a   1.000
_cell.length_b   1.000
_cell.length_c   1.000
_cell.angle_alpha   90.00
_cell.angle_beta   90.00
_cell.angle_gamma   90.00
#
_symmetry.space_group_name_H-M   'P 1'
#
loop_
_entity.id
_entity.type
_entity.pdbx_description
1 polymer ?
#
loop_
_entity_poly.entity_id
_entity_poly.type
_entity_poly.pdbx_seq_one_letter_code
_entity_poly.pdbx_strand_id
1 'polypeptide(L)'
;MQYRFFRFLYTDLKDIVHLYHDRNYRLRHKWEMILLFILIVRLSFVPLTRLKFQKWCSVWNYDPISVFMINEYDQLYYYLFVICLMLFILGIIATNIFHFTTPVDTCTMLYPYDLIVRNFDQFQQCILDDDQKKRIWQTRFDHNMKWFIGRGHLPRMITEFACRIWTDCQYRLYFDHIDKQLMNGKFRLVYFPYIEFRARRYLIILQILLNSSFFVLHVIAFPIMCLLFAQYYRGLAEQFHMNRWYNKIWFAIEVITLTDAVYTSVECGLLGAGMELIIGAFHYFLINKWNPSLKSIRIQMNAINTSQRRRCQMNRELSKIHRDHGRLSKIYRKAFSEAWGSILLVYLMISIPMNVSIILLLRSGILETFEYMSGFVGIVVHTIITMVLIVPMCFEVETLHQTKKDLPAIVPNIRHIRLKLKYDDWYGRLIHGPKYGPVIATLGSITYKMALESIEESLKELHFRWYRFYRNINVFSRVRFQ
;
A
#
# COMPACT_ATOMS: atom_id res chain seq x y z
N MET A 1 15.63 19.53 -3.92
CA MET A 1 15.38 18.24 -3.23
C MET A 1 14.61 18.34 -1.91
N GLN A 2 14.22 19.53 -1.43
CA GLN A 2 13.53 19.70 -0.14
C GLN A 2 12.05 19.26 -0.07
N TYR A 3 11.44 18.73 -1.14
CA TYR A 3 9.97 18.52 -1.20
C TYR A 3 9.50 17.05 -1.23
N ARG A 4 10.38 16.05 -1.23
CA ARG A 4 9.97 14.63 -1.25
C ARG A 4 9.71 14.03 0.13
N PHE A 5 10.45 14.48 1.14
CA PHE A 5 10.42 13.88 2.48
C PHE A 5 9.06 13.92 3.19
N PHE A 6 8.15 14.77 2.70
CA PHE A 6 6.80 14.96 3.23
C PHE A 6 5.72 14.72 2.16
N ARG A 7 6.06 14.05 1.06
CA ARG A 7 5.04 13.63 0.10
C ARG A 7 4.21 12.52 0.72
N PHE A 8 2.91 12.78 0.76
CA PHE A 8 1.91 11.98 1.43
C PHE A 8 0.96 11.41 0.37
N LEU A 9 0.28 10.31 0.70
CA LEU A 9 -0.68 9.63 -0.18
C LEU A 9 -1.67 10.60 -0.86
N TYR A 10 -2.12 11.61 -0.10
CA TYR A 10 -2.97 12.69 -0.60
C TYR A 10 -2.30 13.54 -1.69
N THR A 11 -1.11 14.06 -1.39
CA THR A 11 -0.38 14.99 -2.24
C THR A 11 0.07 14.32 -3.53
N ASP A 12 0.58 13.09 -3.44
CA ASP A 12 1.07 12.37 -4.62
C ASP A 12 -0.06 12.03 -5.59
N LEU A 13 -1.19 11.51 -5.08
CA LEU A 13 -2.33 11.20 -5.94
C LEU A 13 -2.94 12.48 -6.54
N LYS A 14 -2.94 13.59 -5.80
CA LYS A 14 -3.39 14.88 -6.31
C LYS A 14 -2.47 15.39 -7.41
N ASP A 15 -1.16 15.35 -7.20
CA ASP A 15 -0.15 15.74 -8.20
C ASP A 15 -0.23 14.85 -9.45
N ILE A 16 -0.37 13.53 -9.29
CA ILE A 16 -0.52 12.58 -10.41
C ILE A 16 -1.70 12.96 -11.29
N VAL A 17 -2.85 13.31 -10.69
CA VAL A 17 -4.06 13.62 -11.47
C VAL A 17 -4.04 15.04 -12.02
N HIS A 18 -3.62 16.03 -11.23
CA HIS A 18 -3.70 17.45 -11.61
C HIS A 18 -2.56 17.89 -12.52
N LEU A 19 -1.36 17.35 -12.32
CA LEU A 19 -0.15 17.73 -13.05
C LEU A 19 0.20 16.73 -14.16
N TYR A 20 -0.68 15.77 -14.46
CA TYR A 20 -0.42 14.71 -15.46
C TYR A 20 0.02 15.25 -16.83
N HIS A 21 -0.61 16.34 -17.27
CA HIS A 21 -0.31 16.98 -18.55
C HIS A 21 0.77 18.07 -18.45
N ASP A 22 1.25 18.40 -17.25
CA ASP A 22 2.33 19.37 -17.09
C ASP A 22 3.67 18.77 -17.58
N ARG A 23 4.31 19.50 -18.50
CA ARG A 23 5.60 19.12 -19.07
C ARG A 23 6.69 19.02 -18.00
N ASN A 24 6.70 19.93 -17.02
CA ASN A 24 7.74 19.96 -16.00
C ASN A 24 7.61 18.77 -15.05
N TYR A 25 6.38 18.45 -14.64
CA TYR A 25 6.05 17.25 -13.88
C TYR A 25 6.52 15.97 -14.60
N ARG A 26 6.19 15.81 -15.89
CA ARG A 26 6.63 14.62 -16.65
C ARG A 26 8.13 14.58 -16.88
N LEU A 27 8.79 15.71 -17.13
CA LEU A 27 10.25 15.77 -17.29
C LEU A 27 10.96 15.31 -16.01
N ARG A 28 10.47 15.74 -14.84
CA ARG A 28 11.01 15.30 -13.56
C ARG A 28 10.96 13.77 -13.41
N HIS A 29 9.80 13.15 -13.63
CA HIS A 29 9.69 11.69 -13.49
C HIS A 29 10.45 10.92 -14.59
N LYS A 30 10.68 11.52 -15.77
CA LYS A 30 11.60 10.97 -16.77
C LYS A 30 13.04 10.97 -16.28
N TRP A 31 13.49 12.06 -15.64
CA TRP A 31 14.81 12.13 -15.03
C TRP A 31 14.98 11.07 -13.95
N GLU A 32 13.97 10.84 -13.11
CA GLU A 32 13.99 9.79 -12.08
C GLU A 32 14.16 8.39 -12.70
N MET A 33 13.42 8.07 -13.77
CA MET A 33 13.59 6.81 -14.50
C MET A 33 14.98 6.69 -15.16
N ILE A 34 15.49 7.78 -15.74
CA ILE A 34 16.84 7.81 -16.33
C ILE A 34 17.91 7.56 -15.26
N LEU A 35 17.79 8.18 -14.08
CA LEU A 35 18.70 7.97 -12.96
C LEU A 35 18.68 6.52 -12.48
N LEU A 36 17.50 5.92 -12.31
CA LEU A 36 17.35 4.50 -11.98
C LEU A 36 18.00 3.60 -13.04
N PHE A 37 17.77 3.90 -14.32
CA PHE A 37 18.37 3.15 -15.43
C PHE A 37 19.91 3.26 -15.43
N ILE A 38 20.45 4.46 -15.24
CA ILE A 38 21.90 4.68 -15.13
C ILE A 38 22.47 3.88 -13.95
N LEU A 39 21.80 3.85 -12.80
CA LEU A 39 22.23 3.07 -11.64
C LEU A 39 22.21 1.56 -11.91
N ILE A 40 21.18 1.05 -12.61
CA ILE A 40 21.15 -0.36 -13.05
C ILE A 40 22.34 -0.68 -13.95
N VAL A 41 22.62 0.17 -14.95
CA VAL A 41 23.75 -0.02 -15.87
C VAL A 41 25.07 0.02 -15.10
N ARG A 42 25.26 1.00 -14.20
CA ARG A 42 26.45 1.11 -13.34
C ARG A 42 26.66 -0.14 -12.50
N LEU A 43 25.62 -0.58 -11.77
CA LEU A 43 25.68 -1.79 -10.95
C LEU A 43 25.93 -3.05 -11.77
N SER A 44 25.49 -3.09 -13.04
CA SER A 44 25.65 -4.25 -13.93
C SER A 44 27.06 -4.38 -14.51
N PHE A 45 27.95 -3.39 -14.35
CA PHE A 45 29.35 -3.53 -14.79
C PHE A 45 30.17 -4.47 -13.89
N VAL A 46 29.84 -4.57 -12.60
CA VAL A 46 30.61 -5.35 -11.62
C VAL A 46 30.47 -6.88 -11.77
N PRO A 47 29.28 -7.46 -12.00
CA PRO A 47 29.16 -8.88 -12.29
C PRO A 47 29.87 -9.22 -13.61
N LEU A 48 29.82 -8.30 -14.60
CA LEU A 48 30.53 -8.47 -15.88
C LEU A 48 32.04 -8.53 -15.66
N THR A 49 32.61 -7.64 -14.83
CA THR A 49 34.06 -7.63 -14.56
C THR A 49 34.55 -8.87 -13.81
N ARG A 50 33.73 -9.45 -12.93
CA ARG A 50 34.03 -10.71 -12.22
C ARG A 50 34.04 -11.95 -13.13
N LEU A 51 33.28 -11.95 -14.23
CA LEU A 51 33.21 -13.08 -15.18
C LEU A 51 34.42 -13.18 -16.15
N LYS A 52 35.63 -12.79 -15.69
CA LYS A 52 36.92 -12.71 -16.43
C LYS A 52 37.19 -11.43 -17.25
N PHE A 53 36.33 -10.41 -17.19
CA PHE A 53 36.58 -9.11 -17.85
C PHE A 53 37.54 -8.18 -17.08
N GLN A 54 37.93 -8.53 -15.86
CA GLN A 54 38.88 -7.74 -15.06
C GLN A 54 40.18 -7.39 -15.80
N LYS A 55 40.63 -8.26 -16.72
CA LYS A 55 41.81 -8.03 -17.57
C LYS A 55 41.56 -7.13 -18.79
N TRP A 56 40.31 -6.96 -19.22
CA TRP A 56 39.94 -6.35 -20.50
C TRP A 56 39.36 -4.93 -20.35
N CYS A 57 38.81 -4.60 -19.18
CA CYS A 57 38.22 -3.29 -18.91
C CYS A 57 38.52 -2.88 -17.47
N SER A 58 39.46 -1.94 -17.27
CA SER A 58 39.79 -1.38 -15.94
C SER A 58 38.83 -0.28 -15.49
N VAL A 59 37.81 0.04 -16.29
CA VAL A 59 36.89 1.17 -16.07
C VAL A 59 36.16 1.07 -14.73
N TRP A 60 35.92 -0.15 -14.23
CA TRP A 60 35.27 -0.37 -12.94
C TRP A 60 36.09 0.14 -11.74
N ASN A 61 37.42 0.26 -11.86
CA ASN A 61 38.28 0.84 -10.81
C ASN A 61 37.98 2.33 -10.57
N TYR A 62 37.30 2.98 -11.51
CA TYR A 62 36.94 4.39 -11.40
C TYR A 62 35.50 4.60 -10.93
N ASP A 63 34.71 3.54 -10.75
CA ASP A 63 33.34 3.61 -10.24
C ASP A 63 33.33 3.36 -8.72
N PRO A 64 33.02 4.37 -7.88
CA PRO A 64 33.14 4.23 -6.43
C PRO A 64 32.20 3.16 -5.84
N ILE A 65 30.96 3.05 -6.34
CA ILE A 65 30.03 1.99 -5.93
C ILE A 65 30.63 0.62 -6.21
N SER A 66 31.10 0.39 -7.44
CA SER A 66 31.71 -0.87 -7.86
C SER A 66 32.89 -1.26 -6.99
N VAL A 67 33.79 -0.31 -6.75
CA VAL A 67 35.01 -0.52 -5.97
C VAL A 67 34.69 -0.82 -4.51
N PHE A 68 33.80 -0.05 -3.88
CA PHE A 68 33.34 -0.32 -2.53
C PHE A 68 32.71 -1.71 -2.41
N MET A 69 31.84 -2.06 -3.36
CA MET A 69 31.12 -3.32 -3.37
C MET A 69 32.03 -4.54 -3.61
N ILE A 70 33.10 -4.39 -4.40
CA ILE A 70 34.11 -5.45 -4.59
C ILE A 70 35.00 -5.59 -3.36
N ASN A 71 35.43 -4.48 -2.75
CA ASN A 71 36.43 -4.53 -1.68
C ASN A 71 35.84 -4.89 -0.32
N GLU A 72 34.69 -4.32 0.03
CA GLU A 72 34.03 -4.58 1.32
C GLU A 72 33.08 -5.78 1.25
N TYR A 73 32.44 -6.00 0.10
CA TYR A 73 31.33 -6.96 -0.04
C TYR A 73 31.57 -8.04 -1.09
N ASP A 74 32.82 -8.41 -1.38
CA ASP A 74 33.16 -9.33 -2.48
C ASP A 74 32.29 -10.59 -2.49
N GLN A 75 32.11 -11.25 -1.34
CA GLN A 75 31.35 -12.50 -1.25
C GLN A 75 29.82 -12.28 -1.29
N LEU A 76 29.35 -11.08 -0.94
CA LEU A 76 27.94 -10.71 -0.82
C LEU A 76 27.40 -9.96 -2.05
N TYR A 77 28.31 -9.51 -2.90
CA TYR A 77 28.04 -8.65 -4.04
C TYR A 77 26.90 -9.15 -4.93
N TYR A 78 26.89 -10.44 -5.29
CA TYR A 78 25.87 -10.97 -6.19
C TYR A 78 24.46 -10.87 -5.58
N TYR A 79 24.31 -11.07 -4.27
CA TYR A 79 23.03 -10.92 -3.60
C TYR A 79 22.58 -9.47 -3.59
N LEU A 80 23.47 -8.56 -3.18
CA LEU A 80 23.18 -7.12 -3.13
C LEU A 80 22.89 -6.55 -4.53
N PHE A 81 23.62 -6.99 -5.55
CA PHE A 81 23.36 -6.64 -6.95
C PHE A 81 21.97 -7.05 -7.38
N VAL A 82 21.59 -8.31 -7.17
CA VAL A 82 20.27 -8.82 -7.56
C VAL A 82 19.16 -8.07 -6.82
N ILE A 83 19.34 -7.79 -5.52
CA ILE A 83 18.38 -7.02 -4.72
C ILE A 83 18.22 -5.60 -5.27
N CYS A 84 19.31 -4.87 -5.48
CA CYS A 84 19.28 -3.51 -6.01
C CYS A 84 18.70 -3.47 -7.44
N LEU A 85 19.05 -4.43 -8.29
CA LEU A 85 18.51 -4.56 -9.63
C LEU A 85 16.98 -4.74 -9.60
N MET A 86 16.49 -5.66 -8.76
CA MET A 86 15.06 -5.91 -8.59
C MET A 86 14.34 -4.67 -8.06
N LEU A 87 14.89 -4.01 -7.04
CA LEU A 87 14.32 -2.79 -6.46
C LEU A 87 14.22 -1.66 -7.50
N PHE A 88 15.28 -1.42 -8.28
CA PHE A 88 15.29 -0.33 -9.27
C PHE A 88 14.43 -0.63 -10.49
N ILE A 89 14.38 -1.88 -10.95
CA ILE A 89 13.43 -2.28 -12.00
C ILE A 89 11.99 -2.04 -11.51
N LEU A 90 11.69 -2.41 -10.27
CA LEU A 90 10.38 -2.16 -9.68
C LEU A 90 10.07 -0.66 -9.64
N GLY A 91 11.05 0.16 -9.22
CA GLY A 91 10.94 1.62 -9.22
C GLY A 91 10.67 2.20 -10.60
N ILE A 92 11.38 1.75 -11.64
CA ILE A 92 11.15 2.19 -13.04
C ILE A 92 9.75 1.82 -13.49
N ILE A 93 9.34 0.57 -13.29
CA ILE A 93 8.05 0.07 -13.77
C ILE A 93 6.91 0.80 -13.04
N ALA A 94 7.00 0.93 -11.73
CA ALA A 94 5.99 1.64 -10.95
C ALA A 94 5.91 3.12 -11.35
N THR A 95 7.05 3.81 -11.48
CA THR A 95 7.09 5.21 -11.92
C THR A 95 6.48 5.37 -13.32
N ASN A 96 6.84 4.49 -14.25
CA ASN A 96 6.28 4.48 -15.60
C ASN A 96 4.76 4.30 -15.57
N ILE A 97 4.26 3.36 -14.77
CA ILE A 97 2.84 3.03 -14.71
C ILE A 97 2.02 4.15 -14.07
N PHE A 98 2.46 4.69 -12.93
CA PHE A 98 1.73 5.74 -12.20
C PHE A 98 1.77 7.09 -12.92
N HIS A 99 2.89 7.46 -13.53
CA HIS A 99 3.09 8.82 -14.05
C HIS A 99 2.99 8.95 -15.58
N PHE A 100 3.03 7.85 -16.33
CA PHE A 100 3.06 7.89 -17.81
C PHE A 100 2.02 7.01 -18.47
N THR A 101 1.96 5.73 -18.11
CA THR A 101 1.19 4.73 -18.85
C THR A 101 -0.29 4.81 -18.53
N THR A 102 -0.65 4.95 -17.24
CA THR A 102 -2.06 4.95 -16.85
C THR A 102 -2.68 6.33 -17.11
N PRO A 103 -3.68 6.46 -18.00
CA PRO A 103 -4.35 7.73 -18.19
C PRO A 103 -5.12 8.13 -16.93
N VAL A 104 -5.11 9.42 -16.59
CA VAL A 104 -5.83 9.94 -15.41
C VAL A 104 -7.33 9.75 -15.47
N ASP A 105 -7.91 9.65 -16.67
CA ASP A 105 -9.34 9.47 -16.89
C ASP A 105 -9.82 8.01 -16.70
N THR A 106 -8.91 7.10 -16.36
CA THR A 106 -9.23 5.68 -16.14
C THR A 106 -9.87 5.43 -14.77
N CYS A 107 -10.58 4.30 -14.65
CA CYS A 107 -11.19 3.90 -13.40
C CYS A 107 -10.12 3.61 -12.32
N THR A 108 -8.97 3.09 -12.76
CA THR A 108 -7.78 2.82 -11.95
C THR A 108 -7.33 4.01 -11.11
N MET A 109 -7.33 5.22 -11.67
CA MET A 109 -6.88 6.45 -10.98
C MET A 109 -8.03 7.24 -10.37
N LEU A 110 -9.17 7.35 -11.07
CA LEU A 110 -10.28 8.16 -10.61
C LEU A 110 -10.96 7.60 -9.35
N TYR A 111 -11.01 6.27 -9.20
CA TYR A 111 -11.64 5.66 -8.03
C TYR A 111 -10.87 5.93 -6.73
N PRO A 112 -9.57 5.64 -6.61
CA PRO A 112 -8.80 6.04 -5.43
C PRO A 112 -8.78 7.57 -5.27
N TYR A 113 -8.74 8.35 -6.35
CA TYR A 113 -8.79 9.81 -6.27
C TYR A 113 -10.09 10.33 -5.63
N ASP A 114 -11.24 9.74 -5.96
CA ASP A 114 -12.54 10.06 -5.36
C ASP A 114 -12.52 9.79 -3.84
N LEU A 115 -11.94 8.66 -3.43
CA LEU A 115 -11.90 8.22 -2.02
C LEU A 115 -10.87 8.98 -1.16
N ILE A 116 -9.73 9.36 -1.74
CA ILE A 116 -8.59 9.94 -1.02
C ILE A 116 -8.58 11.46 -1.17
N VAL A 117 -8.50 11.98 -2.40
CA VAL A 117 -8.30 13.41 -2.65
C VAL A 117 -9.60 14.16 -2.51
N ARG A 118 -10.63 13.78 -3.28
CA ARG A 118 -11.92 14.49 -3.27
C ARG A 118 -12.60 14.40 -1.92
N ASN A 119 -12.56 13.24 -1.27
CA ASN A 119 -13.13 13.08 0.07
C ASN A 119 -12.44 13.99 1.10
N PHE A 120 -11.12 14.11 1.04
CA PHE A 120 -10.34 14.96 1.94
C PHE A 120 -10.53 16.46 1.65
N ASP A 121 -10.55 16.86 0.38
CA ASP A 121 -10.83 18.25 -0.03
C ASP A 121 -12.24 18.68 0.42
N GLN A 122 -13.25 17.82 0.26
CA GLN A 122 -14.61 18.08 0.75
C GLN A 122 -14.66 18.17 2.28
N PHE A 123 -13.89 17.32 2.98
CA PHE A 123 -13.75 17.40 4.44
C PHE A 123 -13.15 18.75 4.89
N GLN A 124 -12.09 19.22 4.22
CA GLN A 124 -11.47 20.52 4.54
C GLN A 124 -12.46 21.69 4.37
N GLN A 125 -13.32 21.62 3.35
CA GLN A 125 -14.36 22.63 3.11
C GLN A 125 -15.51 22.61 4.14
N CYS A 126 -15.61 21.57 4.97
CA CYS A 126 -16.64 21.45 5.99
C CYS A 126 -16.16 21.84 7.40
N ILE A 127 -14.90 22.29 7.53
CA ILE A 127 -14.35 22.74 8.82
C ILE A 127 -15.10 23.99 9.28
N LEU A 128 -15.61 23.96 10.52
CA LEU A 128 -16.36 25.06 11.12
C LEU A 128 -15.46 26.26 11.46
N ASP A 129 -16.07 27.42 11.66
CA ASP A 129 -15.37 28.62 12.14
C ASP A 129 -14.84 28.45 13.57
N ASP A 130 -13.78 29.17 13.91
CA ASP A 130 -13.07 28.97 15.19
C ASP A 130 -13.93 29.26 16.41
N ASP A 131 -14.87 30.20 16.33
CA ASP A 131 -15.82 30.48 17.42
C ASP A 131 -16.78 29.32 17.65
N GLN A 132 -17.26 28.69 16.58
CA GLN A 132 -18.11 27.50 16.68
C GLN A 132 -17.30 26.32 17.22
N LYS A 133 -16.06 26.13 16.76
CA LYS A 133 -15.15 25.10 17.27
C LYS A 133 -14.97 25.22 18.78
N LYS A 134 -14.66 26.42 19.28
CA LYS A 134 -14.47 26.70 20.72
C LYS A 134 -15.73 26.38 21.52
N ARG A 135 -16.92 26.82 21.07
CA ARG A 135 -18.19 26.54 21.76
C ARG A 135 -18.47 25.04 21.88
N ILE A 136 -18.31 24.30 20.79
CA ILE A 136 -18.57 22.85 20.77
C ILE A 136 -17.57 22.11 21.66
N TRP A 137 -16.28 22.48 21.59
CA TRP A 137 -15.25 21.90 22.44
C TRP A 137 -15.54 22.16 23.92
N GLN A 138 -15.87 23.40 24.30
CA GLN A 138 -16.18 23.78 25.67
C GLN A 138 -17.40 23.02 26.21
N THR A 139 -18.46 22.93 25.42
CA THR A 139 -19.67 22.16 25.79
C THR A 139 -19.34 20.70 26.10
N ARG A 140 -18.46 20.08 25.29
CA ARG A 140 -18.04 18.69 25.48
C ARG A 140 -17.10 18.54 26.68
N PHE A 141 -16.20 19.51 26.90
CA PHE A 141 -15.32 19.55 28.07
C PHE A 141 -16.14 19.62 29.36
N ASP A 142 -17.11 20.52 29.44
CA ASP A 142 -17.97 20.69 30.61
C ASP A 142 -18.79 19.42 30.89
N HIS A 143 -19.27 18.76 29.83
CA HIS A 143 -19.96 17.48 29.95
C HIS A 143 -19.04 16.35 30.47
N ASN A 144 -17.86 16.20 29.88
CA ASN A 144 -16.88 15.20 30.31
C ASN A 144 -16.38 15.47 31.73
N MET A 145 -16.21 16.73 32.11
CA MET A 145 -15.79 17.12 33.46
C MET A 145 -16.76 16.63 34.54
N LYS A 146 -18.07 16.79 34.31
CA LYS A 146 -19.12 16.28 35.21
C LYS A 146 -19.01 14.76 35.39
N TRP A 147 -18.73 14.03 34.31
CA TRP A 147 -18.56 12.58 34.36
C TRP A 147 -17.29 12.16 35.12
N PHE A 148 -16.17 12.87 34.92
CA PHE A 148 -14.91 12.59 35.60
C PHE A 148 -14.98 12.88 37.12
N ILE A 149 -15.62 14.00 37.51
CA ILE A 149 -15.84 14.35 38.92
C ILE A 149 -16.71 13.30 39.62
N GLY A 150 -17.70 12.73 38.92
CA GLY A 150 -18.58 11.71 39.47
C GLY A 150 -17.95 10.32 39.67
N ARG A 151 -16.72 10.07 39.19
CA ARG A 151 -16.10 8.73 39.16
C ARG A 151 -14.75 8.60 39.86
N GLY A 152 -14.17 9.67 40.41
CA GLY A 152 -12.81 9.60 40.96
C GLY A 152 -12.54 10.54 42.13
N HIS A 153 -11.64 10.10 43.01
CA HIS A 153 -11.05 10.89 44.11
C HIS A 153 -9.71 11.53 43.73
N LEU A 154 -9.40 11.63 42.42
CA LEU A 154 -8.14 12.21 41.96
C LEU A 154 -8.12 13.72 42.20
N PRO A 155 -6.94 14.31 42.49
CA PRO A 155 -6.76 15.74 42.58
C PRO A 155 -7.31 16.46 41.34
N ARG A 156 -8.01 17.57 41.56
CA ARG A 156 -8.72 18.33 40.51
C ARG A 156 -7.83 18.62 39.28
N MET A 157 -6.56 18.94 39.49
CA MET A 157 -5.61 19.22 38.40
C MET A 157 -5.38 18.02 37.46
N ILE A 158 -5.22 16.81 38.02
CA ILE A 158 -5.03 15.58 37.22
C ILE A 158 -6.32 15.26 36.46
N THR A 159 -7.46 15.41 37.12
CA THR A 159 -8.78 15.20 36.53
C THR A 159 -9.04 16.17 35.38
N GLU A 160 -8.72 17.46 35.56
CA GLU A 160 -8.86 18.48 34.52
C GLU A 160 -7.96 18.21 33.31
N PHE A 161 -6.70 17.84 33.56
CA PHE A 161 -5.75 17.48 32.51
C PHE A 161 -6.20 16.24 31.72
N ALA A 162 -6.58 15.17 32.41
CA ALA A 162 -7.09 13.95 31.78
C ALA A 162 -8.38 14.22 30.98
N CYS A 163 -9.30 15.02 31.54
CA CYS A 163 -10.53 15.43 30.86
C CYS A 163 -10.24 16.25 29.60
N ARG A 164 -9.23 17.14 29.64
CA ARG A 164 -8.82 17.95 28.48
C ARG A 164 -8.28 17.07 27.35
N ILE A 165 -7.39 16.13 27.66
CA ILE A 165 -6.85 15.17 26.68
C ILE A 165 -7.98 14.33 26.09
N TRP A 166 -8.82 13.76 26.95
CA TRP A 166 -9.94 12.92 26.53
C TRP A 166 -10.92 13.68 25.63
N THR A 167 -11.27 14.92 26.01
CA THR A 167 -12.14 15.79 25.23
C THR A 167 -11.52 16.13 23.89
N ASP A 168 -10.23 16.46 23.82
CA ASP A 168 -9.55 16.76 22.56
C ASP A 168 -9.50 15.53 21.64
N CYS A 169 -9.16 14.37 22.18
CA CYS A 169 -9.19 13.10 21.46
C CYS A 169 -10.59 12.81 20.89
N GLN A 170 -11.64 12.90 21.73
CA GLN A 170 -13.01 12.69 21.28
C GLN A 170 -13.42 13.72 20.22
N TYR A 171 -13.15 15.00 20.45
CA TYR A 171 -13.51 16.10 19.56
C TYR A 171 -12.92 15.91 18.16
N ARG A 172 -11.64 15.49 18.10
CA ARG A 172 -10.95 15.17 16.85
C ARG A 172 -11.47 13.88 16.20
N LEU A 173 -11.66 12.80 16.97
CA LEU A 173 -12.10 11.49 16.44
C LEU A 173 -13.58 11.47 16.01
N TYR A 174 -14.45 12.24 16.65
CA TYR A 174 -15.86 12.36 16.30
C TYR A 174 -16.13 13.39 15.21
N PHE A 175 -15.12 14.18 14.84
CA PHE A 175 -15.19 15.19 13.80
C PHE A 175 -16.25 16.24 14.15
N ASP A 176 -16.25 16.67 15.42
CA ASP A 176 -17.23 17.66 15.92
C ASP A 176 -16.88 19.09 15.49
N HIS A 177 -15.66 19.30 14.98
CA HIS A 177 -15.21 20.53 14.34
C HIS A 177 -15.74 20.73 12.91
N ILE A 178 -16.71 19.92 12.48
CA ILE A 178 -17.13 19.80 11.08
C ILE A 178 -18.63 19.87 10.93
N ASP A 179 -19.08 20.57 9.89
CA ASP A 179 -20.47 20.54 9.46
C ASP A 179 -20.83 19.17 8.82
N LYS A 180 -21.41 18.30 9.63
CA LYS A 180 -21.88 16.96 9.23
C LYS A 180 -23.06 17.03 8.25
N GLN A 181 -23.84 18.11 8.25
CA GLN A 181 -24.98 18.26 7.33
C GLN A 181 -24.48 18.63 5.94
N LEU A 182 -23.53 19.57 5.85
CA LEU A 182 -22.89 19.94 4.60
C LEU A 182 -22.21 18.74 3.93
N MET A 183 -21.47 17.95 4.72
CA MET A 183 -20.75 16.76 4.25
C MET A 183 -21.66 15.62 3.77
N ASN A 184 -22.85 15.45 4.36
CA ASN A 184 -23.80 14.41 3.93
C ASN A 184 -24.76 14.88 2.82
N GLY A 185 -25.14 16.15 2.83
CA GLY A 185 -26.17 16.69 1.94
C GLY A 185 -25.61 17.18 0.61
N LYS A 186 -24.66 18.12 0.67
CA LYS A 186 -24.14 18.86 -0.49
C LYS A 186 -22.99 18.12 -1.16
N PHE A 187 -22.03 17.64 -0.37
CA PHE A 187 -20.84 17.00 -0.90
C PHE A 187 -21.06 15.51 -1.16
N ARG A 188 -20.93 15.12 -2.43
CA ARG A 188 -21.08 13.72 -2.87
C ARG A 188 -19.82 13.24 -3.57
N LEU A 189 -19.49 11.98 -3.31
CA LEU A 189 -18.49 11.22 -4.05
C LEU A 189 -19.06 10.80 -5.41
N VAL A 190 -18.20 10.64 -6.41
CA VAL A 190 -18.61 10.34 -7.79
C VAL A 190 -19.11 8.90 -7.90
N TYR A 191 -18.30 7.95 -7.44
CA TYR A 191 -18.61 6.53 -7.62
C TYR A 191 -19.72 6.07 -6.67
N PHE A 192 -19.80 6.65 -5.48
CA PHE A 192 -20.79 6.27 -4.47
C PHE A 192 -21.37 7.53 -3.79
N PRO A 193 -22.33 8.22 -4.42
CA PRO A 193 -22.80 9.53 -3.98
C PRO A 193 -23.57 9.55 -2.66
N TYR A 194 -24.00 8.38 -2.16
CA TYR A 194 -24.84 8.25 -0.96
C TYR A 194 -24.15 7.44 0.15
N ILE A 195 -22.83 7.61 0.29
CA ILE A 195 -22.06 7.05 1.40
C ILE A 195 -22.40 7.81 2.68
N GLU A 196 -22.47 7.06 3.79
CA GLU A 196 -22.69 7.63 5.12
C GLU A 196 -21.43 8.35 5.62
N PHE A 197 -21.62 9.48 6.32
CA PHE A 197 -20.55 10.21 6.98
C PHE A 197 -19.63 9.31 7.82
N ARG A 198 -20.19 8.30 8.50
CA ARG A 198 -19.41 7.37 9.32
C ARG A 198 -18.30 6.70 8.52
N ALA A 199 -18.59 6.20 7.32
CA ALA A 199 -17.59 5.56 6.45
C ALA A 199 -16.54 6.58 5.98
N ARG A 200 -17.00 7.76 5.52
CA ARG A 200 -16.10 8.84 5.08
C ARG A 200 -15.11 9.28 6.17
N ARG A 201 -15.61 9.40 7.40
CA ARG A 201 -14.81 9.71 8.60
C ARG A 201 -13.70 8.68 8.82
N TYR A 202 -14.01 7.40 8.75
CA TYR A 202 -13.00 6.35 8.92
C TYR A 202 -11.94 6.38 7.81
N LEU A 203 -12.32 6.65 6.56
CA LEU A 203 -11.35 6.80 5.48
C LEU A 203 -10.39 7.96 5.75
N ILE A 204 -10.89 9.10 6.23
CA ILE A 204 -10.05 10.26 6.58
C ILE A 204 -9.11 9.94 7.74
N ILE A 205 -9.62 9.28 8.79
CA ILE A 205 -8.78 8.83 9.92
C ILE A 205 -7.68 7.90 9.41
N LEU A 206 -8.03 6.91 8.59
CA LEU A 206 -7.08 5.95 8.03
C LEU A 206 -6.03 6.65 7.15
N GLN A 207 -6.44 7.61 6.33
CA GLN A 207 -5.54 8.41 5.50
C GLN A 207 -4.57 9.24 6.35
N ILE A 208 -5.03 9.88 7.43
CA ILE A 208 -4.17 10.62 8.37
C ILE A 208 -3.17 9.67 9.04
N LEU A 209 -3.61 8.49 9.46
CA LEU A 209 -2.75 7.47 10.08
C LEU A 209 -1.71 6.92 9.10
N LEU A 210 -2.08 6.70 7.84
CA LEU A 210 -1.16 6.28 6.78
C LEU A 210 -0.10 7.34 6.53
N ASN A 211 -0.51 8.60 6.35
CA ASN A 211 0.44 9.70 6.16
C ASN A 211 1.38 9.86 7.36
N SER A 212 0.86 9.75 8.59
CA SER A 212 1.68 9.80 9.80
C SER A 212 2.66 8.62 9.86
N SER A 213 2.22 7.42 9.49
CA SER A 213 3.09 6.23 9.42
C SER A 213 4.20 6.40 8.38
N PHE A 214 3.87 6.95 7.21
CA PHE A 214 4.88 7.24 6.18
C PHE A 214 5.89 8.27 6.68
N PHE A 215 5.45 9.33 7.36
CA PHE A 215 6.36 10.29 7.98
C PHE A 215 7.32 9.62 8.98
N VAL A 216 6.79 8.81 9.90
CA VAL A 216 7.61 8.09 10.88
C VAL A 216 8.61 7.15 10.20
N LEU A 217 8.21 6.44 9.15
CA LEU A 217 9.09 5.57 8.38
C LEU A 217 10.26 6.37 7.77
N HIS A 218 10.00 7.56 7.20
CA HIS A 218 11.04 8.43 6.67
C HIS A 218 11.99 8.94 7.77
N VAL A 219 11.46 9.32 8.93
CA VAL A 219 12.27 9.77 10.07
C VAL A 219 13.19 8.65 10.57
N ILE A 220 12.72 7.40 10.60
CA ILE A 220 13.52 6.23 11.00
C ILE A 220 14.54 5.84 9.90
N ALA A 221 14.17 5.95 8.62
CA ALA A 221 15.04 5.61 7.51
C ALA A 221 16.24 6.57 7.39
N PHE A 222 16.05 7.85 7.72
CA PHE A 222 17.10 8.87 7.63
C PHE A 222 18.41 8.52 8.36
N PRO A 223 18.43 8.21 9.67
CA PRO A 223 19.66 7.86 10.38
C PRO A 223 20.30 6.57 9.84
N ILE A 224 19.49 5.58 9.41
CA ILE A 224 20.01 4.34 8.81
C ILE A 224 20.77 4.67 7.51
N MET A 225 20.20 5.52 6.66
CA MET A 225 20.86 5.97 5.44
C MET A 225 22.13 6.78 5.74
N CYS A 226 22.11 7.68 6.74
CA CYS A 226 23.30 8.41 7.15
C CYS A 226 24.44 7.49 7.62
N LEU A 227 24.13 6.43 8.36
CA LEU A 227 25.12 5.45 8.81
C LEU A 227 25.68 4.63 7.63
N LEU A 228 24.83 4.16 6.73
CA LEU A 228 25.27 3.47 5.50
C LEU A 228 26.19 4.36 4.66
N PHE A 229 25.87 5.65 4.52
CA PHE A 229 26.73 6.58 3.79
C PHE A 229 28.02 6.91 4.53
N ALA A 230 28.03 6.91 5.86
CA ALA A 230 29.27 7.06 6.63
C ALA A 230 30.21 5.87 6.44
N GLN A 231 29.67 4.64 6.42
CA GLN A 231 30.44 3.43 6.08
C GLN A 231 30.95 3.48 4.64
N TYR A 232 30.08 3.85 3.70
CA TYR A 232 30.44 4.02 2.30
C TYR A 232 31.57 5.04 2.10
N TYR A 233 31.51 6.18 2.79
CA TYR A 233 32.56 7.18 2.77
C TYR A 233 33.89 6.62 3.31
N ARG A 234 33.86 5.86 4.42
CA ARG A 234 35.07 5.28 5.02
C ARG A 234 35.75 4.31 4.06
N GLY A 235 35.00 3.38 3.46
CA GLY A 235 35.56 2.42 2.48
C GLY A 235 36.16 3.11 1.25
N LEU A 236 35.56 4.23 0.81
CA LEU A 236 36.10 5.02 -0.30
C LEU A 236 37.27 5.92 0.09
N ALA A 237 37.35 6.37 1.34
CA ALA A 237 38.36 7.33 1.80
C ALA A 237 39.78 6.81 1.60
N GLU A 238 39.97 5.52 1.86
CA GLU A 238 41.26 4.84 1.73
C GLU A 238 41.65 4.64 0.25
N GLN A 239 40.68 4.39 -0.62
CA GLN A 239 40.92 3.93 -1.99
C GLN A 239 40.95 5.07 -3.03
N PHE A 240 40.15 6.12 -2.84
CA PHE A 240 40.03 7.24 -3.80
C PHE A 240 40.70 8.53 -3.38
N HIS A 241 41.47 8.54 -2.28
CA HIS A 241 42.08 9.74 -1.70
C HIS A 241 41.04 10.87 -1.52
N MET A 242 40.02 10.63 -0.70
CA MET A 242 38.89 11.55 -0.46
C MET A 242 39.29 12.91 0.15
N ASN A 243 40.58 13.14 0.44
CA ASN A 243 41.13 14.43 0.84
C ASN A 243 40.95 15.52 -0.24
N ARG A 244 40.89 15.13 -1.52
CA ARG A 244 40.68 16.10 -2.62
C ARG A 244 39.23 16.60 -2.63
N TRP A 245 39.04 17.92 -2.73
CA TRP A 245 37.71 18.55 -2.64
C TRP A 245 36.73 18.07 -3.71
N TYR A 246 37.19 17.81 -4.93
CA TYR A 246 36.34 17.36 -6.02
C TYR A 246 35.81 15.93 -5.81
N ASN A 247 36.56 15.05 -5.13
CA ASN A 247 36.09 13.71 -4.77
C ASN A 247 34.95 13.78 -3.74
N LYS A 248 34.99 14.75 -2.82
CA LYS A 248 33.89 15.00 -1.87
C LYS A 248 32.62 15.47 -2.58
N ILE A 249 32.75 16.29 -3.62
CA ILE A 249 31.60 16.72 -4.44
C ILE A 249 31.00 15.53 -5.20
N TRP A 250 31.84 14.71 -5.83
CA TRP A 250 31.37 13.50 -6.52
C TRP A 250 30.66 12.55 -5.58
N PHE A 251 31.22 12.31 -4.40
CA PHE A 251 30.56 11.53 -3.36
C PHE A 251 29.22 12.12 -2.93
N ALA A 252 29.13 13.44 -2.74
CA ALA A 252 27.87 14.09 -2.39
C ALA A 252 26.80 13.89 -3.49
N ILE A 253 27.18 14.04 -4.77
CA ILE A 253 26.28 13.77 -5.91
C ILE A 253 25.83 12.31 -5.87
N GLU A 254 26.74 11.37 -5.63
CA GLU A 254 26.46 9.94 -5.58
C GLU A 254 25.49 9.56 -4.47
N VAL A 255 25.76 10.04 -3.25
CA VAL A 255 24.86 9.90 -2.09
C VAL A 255 23.47 10.42 -2.42
N ILE A 256 23.40 11.61 -3.03
CA ILE A 256 22.13 12.22 -3.43
C ILE A 256 21.39 11.32 -4.44
N THR A 257 22.08 10.82 -5.48
CA THR A 257 21.45 9.97 -6.50
C THR A 257 20.99 8.62 -5.96
N LEU A 258 21.78 7.95 -5.12
CA LEU A 258 21.42 6.68 -4.49
C LEU A 258 20.24 6.86 -3.54
N THR A 259 20.25 7.94 -2.76
CA THR A 259 19.16 8.30 -1.86
C THR A 259 17.86 8.49 -2.64
N ASP A 260 17.88 9.30 -3.70
CA ASP A 260 16.70 9.57 -4.53
C ASP A 260 16.16 8.31 -5.23
N ALA A 261 17.05 7.43 -5.70
CA ALA A 261 16.68 6.16 -6.33
C ALA A 261 15.99 5.18 -5.36
N VAL A 262 16.54 5.02 -4.15
CA VAL A 262 15.95 4.18 -3.11
C VAL A 262 14.60 4.76 -2.67
N TYR A 263 14.53 6.07 -2.41
CA TYR A 263 13.27 6.71 -2.04
C TYR A 263 12.21 6.58 -3.12
N THR A 264 12.54 6.86 -4.39
CA THR A 264 11.58 6.73 -5.50
C THR A 264 11.01 5.32 -5.58
N SER A 265 11.85 4.30 -5.41
CA SER A 265 11.44 2.89 -5.47
C SER A 265 10.51 2.52 -4.31
N VAL A 266 10.81 2.98 -3.09
CA VAL A 266 10.00 2.72 -1.89
C VAL A 266 8.70 3.53 -1.88
N GLU A 267 8.76 4.81 -2.27
CA GLU A 267 7.62 5.75 -2.35
C GLU A 267 6.53 5.20 -3.27
N CYS A 268 6.90 4.66 -4.44
CA CYS A 268 5.95 4.02 -5.35
C CYS A 268 5.24 2.81 -4.73
N GLY A 269 5.97 1.99 -3.97
CA GLY A 269 5.40 0.82 -3.27
C GLY A 269 4.44 1.22 -2.15
N LEU A 270 4.82 2.22 -1.35
CA LEU A 270 3.98 2.79 -0.29
C LEU A 270 2.73 3.47 -0.85
N LEU A 271 2.85 4.18 -1.97
CA LEU A 271 1.73 4.79 -2.68
C LEU A 271 0.71 3.73 -3.11
N GLY A 272 1.16 2.66 -3.77
CA GLY A 272 0.29 1.56 -4.18
C GLY A 272 -0.41 0.86 -3.00
N ALA A 273 0.36 0.52 -1.95
CA ALA A 273 -0.17 -0.10 -0.74
C ALA A 273 -1.16 0.82 0.00
N GLY A 274 -0.88 2.13 0.05
CA GLY A 274 -1.77 3.13 0.66
C GLY A 274 -3.09 3.27 -0.09
N MET A 275 -3.06 3.30 -1.42
CA MET A 275 -4.28 3.32 -2.24
C MET A 275 -5.13 2.07 -1.99
N GLU A 276 -4.51 0.89 -2.06
CA GLU A 276 -5.20 -0.38 -1.86
C GLU A 276 -5.82 -0.49 -0.47
N LEU A 277 -5.10 -0.08 0.58
CA LEU A 277 -5.65 -0.13 1.94
C LEU A 277 -6.88 0.76 2.10
N ILE A 278 -6.90 1.95 1.49
CA ILE A 278 -8.07 2.85 1.51
C ILE A 278 -9.23 2.24 0.71
N ILE A 279 -8.96 1.63 -0.45
CA ILE A 279 -9.95 0.95 -1.27
C ILE A 279 -10.57 -0.23 -0.49
N GLY A 280 -9.73 -1.08 0.11
CA GLY A 280 -10.15 -2.21 0.94
C GLY A 280 -10.92 -1.80 2.20
N ALA A 281 -10.51 -0.71 2.87
CA ALA A 281 -11.27 -0.16 3.99
C ALA A 281 -12.64 0.35 3.55
N PHE A 282 -12.72 1.04 2.42
CA PHE A 282 -13.99 1.50 1.87
C PHE A 282 -14.90 0.34 1.48
N HIS A 283 -14.34 -0.69 0.84
CA HIS A 283 -15.03 -1.93 0.51
C HIS A 283 -15.63 -2.60 1.75
N TYR A 284 -14.83 -2.71 2.83
CA TYR A 284 -15.32 -3.24 4.10
C TYR A 284 -16.55 -2.50 4.61
N PHE A 285 -16.57 -1.16 4.55
CA PHE A 285 -17.73 -0.38 4.99
C PHE A 285 -18.97 -0.63 4.13
N LEU A 286 -18.81 -0.79 2.81
CA LEU A 286 -19.92 -1.13 1.93
C LEU A 286 -20.51 -2.51 2.28
N ILE A 287 -19.67 -3.53 2.43
CA ILE A 287 -20.13 -4.87 2.76
C ILE A 287 -20.74 -4.93 4.17
N ASN A 288 -20.13 -4.27 5.16
CA ASN A 288 -20.64 -4.23 6.53
C ASN A 288 -21.99 -3.47 6.62
N LYS A 289 -22.31 -2.63 5.64
CA LYS A 289 -23.65 -2.06 5.47
C LYS A 289 -24.62 -3.03 4.80
N TRP A 290 -24.20 -3.71 3.74
CA TRP A 290 -25.08 -4.60 2.98
C TRP A 290 -25.47 -5.86 3.74
N ASN A 291 -24.53 -6.51 4.43
CA ASN A 291 -24.76 -7.80 5.08
C ASN A 291 -25.87 -7.75 6.16
N PRO A 292 -25.88 -6.79 7.11
CA PRO A 292 -26.98 -6.65 8.07
C PRO A 292 -28.32 -6.32 7.38
N SER A 293 -28.31 -5.51 6.33
CA SER A 293 -29.51 -5.20 5.55
C SER A 293 -30.08 -6.45 4.86
N LEU A 294 -29.23 -7.27 4.21
CA LEU A 294 -29.64 -8.53 3.59
C LEU A 294 -30.19 -9.50 4.64
N LYS A 295 -29.52 -9.65 5.78
CA LYS A 295 -30.00 -10.47 6.90
C LYS A 295 -31.36 -9.98 7.43
N SER A 296 -31.55 -8.67 7.57
CA SER A 296 -32.82 -8.08 8.00
C SER A 296 -33.94 -8.32 6.99
N ILE A 297 -33.67 -8.12 5.70
CA ILE A 297 -34.60 -8.40 4.60
C ILE A 297 -35.00 -9.87 4.60
N ARG A 298 -34.03 -10.79 4.76
CA ARG A 298 -34.28 -12.24 4.86
C ARG A 298 -35.27 -12.57 5.98
N ILE A 299 -35.04 -12.04 7.19
CA ILE A 299 -35.92 -12.28 8.35
C ILE A 299 -37.33 -11.74 8.09
N GLN A 300 -37.43 -10.54 7.53
CA GLN A 300 -38.72 -9.88 7.28
C GLN A 300 -39.52 -10.49 6.12
N MET A 301 -38.84 -11.03 5.10
CA MET A 301 -39.49 -11.73 3.98
C MET A 301 -40.02 -13.11 4.38
N ASN A 302 -39.39 -13.78 5.35
CA ASN A 302 -39.88 -15.04 5.91
C ASN A 302 -41.07 -14.85 6.86
N ALA A 303 -41.37 -13.63 7.30
CA ALA A 303 -42.52 -13.37 8.15
C ALA A 303 -43.84 -13.44 7.36
N ILE A 304 -44.81 -14.20 7.86
CA ILE A 304 -46.08 -14.50 7.17
C ILE A 304 -46.90 -13.22 6.89
N ASN A 305 -46.85 -12.22 7.79
CA ASN A 305 -47.69 -11.02 7.74
C ASN A 305 -46.96 -9.72 7.36
N THR A 306 -45.98 -9.76 6.44
CA THR A 306 -45.32 -8.52 5.99
C THR A 306 -46.24 -7.68 5.11
N SER A 307 -46.57 -6.47 5.56
CA SER A 307 -47.40 -5.52 4.79
C SER A 307 -46.79 -5.17 3.42
N GLN A 308 -47.66 -4.84 2.45
CA GLN A 308 -47.24 -4.49 1.09
C GLN A 308 -46.27 -3.28 1.07
N ARG A 309 -46.50 -2.28 1.92
CA ARG A 309 -45.61 -1.11 2.05
C ARG A 309 -44.20 -1.52 2.47
N ARG A 310 -44.07 -2.42 3.46
CA ARG A 310 -42.75 -2.94 3.89
C ARG A 310 -42.08 -3.74 2.77
N ARG A 311 -42.84 -4.54 2.03
CA ARG A 311 -42.29 -5.28 0.86
C ARG A 311 -41.75 -4.36 -0.22
N CYS A 312 -42.46 -3.27 -0.52
CA CYS A 312 -41.97 -2.24 -1.44
C CYS A 312 -40.66 -1.60 -0.94
N GLN A 313 -40.56 -1.30 0.36
CA GLN A 313 -39.33 -0.78 0.96
C GLN A 313 -38.16 -1.78 0.85
N MET A 314 -38.38 -3.04 1.24
CA MET A 314 -37.37 -4.10 1.13
C MET A 314 -36.89 -4.27 -0.32
N ASN A 315 -37.81 -4.27 -1.30
CA ASN A 315 -37.44 -4.39 -2.71
C ASN A 315 -36.60 -3.20 -3.20
N ARG A 316 -36.87 -1.98 -2.70
CA ARG A 316 -36.06 -0.79 -3.00
C ARG A 316 -34.66 -0.89 -2.40
N GLU A 317 -34.56 -1.34 -1.14
CA GLU A 317 -33.27 -1.55 -0.45
C GLU A 317 -32.46 -2.65 -1.15
N LEU A 318 -33.07 -3.80 -1.45
CA LEU A 318 -32.44 -4.89 -2.18
C LEU A 318 -31.94 -4.43 -3.55
N SER A 319 -32.75 -3.65 -4.28
CA SER A 319 -32.37 -3.07 -5.58
C SER A 319 -31.25 -2.04 -5.48
N LYS A 320 -31.09 -1.36 -4.33
CA LYS A 320 -29.95 -0.49 -4.07
C LYS A 320 -28.69 -1.33 -3.83
N ILE A 321 -28.76 -2.36 -2.97
CA ILE A 321 -27.64 -3.27 -2.69
C ILE A 321 -27.13 -3.94 -3.98
N HIS A 322 -28.02 -4.49 -4.81
CA HIS A 322 -27.64 -5.09 -6.08
C HIS A 322 -26.96 -4.07 -7.02
N ARG A 323 -27.46 -2.83 -7.08
CA ARG A 323 -26.86 -1.79 -7.94
C ARG A 323 -25.47 -1.39 -7.44
N ASP A 324 -25.31 -1.22 -6.14
CA ASP A 324 -24.04 -0.84 -5.53
C ASP A 324 -23.01 -1.98 -5.65
N HIS A 325 -23.41 -3.24 -5.41
CA HIS A 325 -22.58 -4.43 -5.63
C HIS A 325 -22.14 -4.57 -7.09
N GLY A 326 -23.07 -4.42 -8.03
CA GLY A 326 -22.76 -4.47 -9.46
C GLY A 326 -21.86 -3.32 -9.93
N ARG A 327 -22.00 -2.12 -9.33
CA ARG A 327 -21.10 -0.99 -9.60
C ARG A 327 -19.69 -1.30 -9.10
N LEU A 328 -19.56 -1.77 -7.87
CA LEU A 328 -18.29 -2.12 -7.27
C LEU A 328 -17.56 -3.23 -8.04
N SER A 329 -18.29 -4.28 -8.42
CA SER A 329 -17.74 -5.38 -9.24
C SER A 329 -17.24 -4.89 -10.61
N LYS A 330 -17.93 -3.91 -11.22
CA LYS A 330 -17.48 -3.29 -12.47
C LYS A 330 -16.24 -2.43 -12.28
N ILE A 331 -16.13 -1.69 -11.17
CA ILE A 331 -14.95 -0.89 -10.82
C ILE A 331 -13.74 -1.81 -10.71
N TYR A 332 -13.81 -2.88 -9.89
CA TYR A 332 -12.71 -3.83 -9.74
C TYR A 332 -12.30 -4.45 -11.08
N ARG A 333 -13.28 -4.97 -11.84
CA ARG A 333 -12.98 -5.58 -13.14
C ARG A 333 -12.27 -4.60 -14.07
N LYS A 334 -12.74 -3.36 -14.16
CA LYS A 334 -12.16 -2.33 -15.03
C LYS A 334 -10.76 -1.94 -14.55
N ALA A 335 -10.60 -1.60 -13.28
CA ALA A 335 -9.34 -1.16 -12.70
C ALA A 335 -8.22 -2.23 -12.81
N PHE A 336 -8.56 -3.49 -12.56
CA PHE A 336 -7.60 -4.60 -12.68
C PHE A 336 -7.31 -4.99 -14.12
N SER A 337 -8.27 -4.84 -15.04
CA SER A 337 -8.00 -5.03 -16.48
C SER A 337 -7.17 -3.90 -17.11
N GLU A 338 -7.29 -2.67 -16.58
CA GLU A 338 -6.61 -1.49 -17.13
C GLU A 338 -5.15 -1.42 -16.69
N ALA A 339 -4.85 -1.60 -15.40
CA ALA A 339 -3.49 -1.45 -14.89
C ALA A 339 -3.17 -2.33 -13.68
N TRP A 340 -4.05 -2.40 -12.66
CA TRP A 340 -3.71 -3.03 -11.38
C TRP A 340 -3.33 -4.51 -11.48
N GLY A 341 -3.96 -5.27 -12.38
CA GLY A 341 -3.62 -6.69 -12.57
C GLY A 341 -2.20 -6.90 -13.10
N SER A 342 -1.77 -6.08 -14.06
CA SER A 342 -0.42 -6.13 -14.64
C SER A 342 0.64 -5.59 -13.67
N ILE A 343 0.34 -4.48 -12.97
CA ILE A 343 1.22 -3.93 -11.93
C ILE A 343 1.50 -4.98 -10.87
N LEU A 344 0.44 -5.62 -10.36
CA LEU A 344 0.55 -6.61 -9.31
C LEU A 344 1.31 -7.85 -9.78
N LEU A 345 1.09 -8.30 -11.01
CA LEU A 345 1.86 -9.42 -11.57
C LEU A 345 3.36 -9.10 -11.58
N VAL A 346 3.73 -7.93 -12.12
CA VAL A 346 5.14 -7.52 -12.18
C VAL A 346 5.72 -7.34 -10.77
N TYR A 347 4.96 -6.74 -9.86
CA TYR A 347 5.35 -6.62 -8.46
C TYR A 347 5.66 -7.99 -7.87
N LEU A 348 4.75 -8.96 -7.94
CA LEU A 348 4.96 -10.31 -7.40
C LEU A 348 6.16 -11.03 -8.04
N MET A 349 6.31 -10.92 -9.36
CA MET A 349 7.43 -11.51 -10.10
C MET A 349 8.81 -10.98 -9.68
N ILE A 350 8.88 -9.76 -9.16
CA ILE A 350 10.12 -9.13 -8.70
C ILE A 350 10.28 -9.31 -7.18
N SER A 351 9.21 -9.06 -6.43
CA SER A 351 9.17 -9.07 -4.96
C SER A 351 9.45 -10.44 -4.35
N ILE A 352 8.96 -11.53 -4.96
CA ILE A 352 9.22 -12.89 -4.46
C ILE A 352 10.71 -13.23 -4.59
N PRO A 353 11.35 -13.14 -5.78
CA PRO A 353 12.79 -13.33 -5.90
C PRO A 353 13.63 -12.39 -5.04
N MET A 354 13.21 -11.13 -4.87
CA MET A 354 13.94 -10.18 -4.03
C MET A 354 13.97 -10.65 -2.57
N ASN A 355 12.83 -11.06 -2.01
CA ASN A 355 12.76 -11.60 -0.65
C ASN A 355 13.62 -12.86 -0.49
N VAL A 356 13.60 -13.77 -1.47
CA VAL A 356 14.46 -14.96 -1.46
C VAL A 356 15.93 -14.57 -1.45
N SER A 357 16.36 -13.61 -2.28
CA SER A 357 17.73 -13.10 -2.29
C SER A 357 18.15 -12.49 -0.96
N ILE A 358 17.28 -11.72 -0.29
CA ILE A 358 17.63 -11.13 1.01
C ILE A 358 17.70 -12.22 2.10
N ILE A 359 16.83 -13.23 2.08
CA ILE A 359 16.91 -14.36 3.03
C ILE A 359 18.21 -15.14 2.83
N LEU A 360 18.61 -15.39 1.58
CA LEU A 360 19.89 -16.03 1.26
C LEU A 360 21.08 -15.18 1.73
N LEU A 361 21.00 -13.86 1.57
CA LEU A 361 21.99 -12.90 2.08
C LEU A 361 22.10 -12.99 3.61
N LEU A 362 20.98 -12.95 4.34
CA LEU A 362 20.96 -13.06 5.80
C LEU A 362 21.52 -14.41 6.30
N ARG A 363 21.31 -15.49 5.53
CA ARG A 363 21.80 -16.83 5.88
C ARG A 363 23.26 -17.07 5.54
N SER A 364 23.89 -16.19 4.75
CA SER A 364 25.28 -16.35 4.32
C SER A 364 26.28 -16.44 5.49
N GLY A 365 25.94 -15.86 6.65
CA GLY A 365 26.81 -15.82 7.82
C GLY A 365 27.99 -14.85 7.70
N ILE A 366 28.04 -14.05 6.64
CA ILE A 366 29.14 -13.12 6.32
C ILE A 366 28.84 -11.70 6.83
N LEU A 367 27.56 -11.37 7.05
CA LEU A 367 27.12 -10.03 7.41
C LEU A 367 27.57 -9.61 8.82
N GLU A 368 28.02 -8.38 8.96
CA GLU A 368 28.19 -7.74 10.26
C GLU A 368 26.83 -7.46 10.92
N THR A 369 26.83 -7.26 12.25
CA THR A 369 25.60 -6.99 13.02
C THR A 369 24.76 -5.85 12.43
N PHE A 370 25.39 -4.78 11.96
CA PHE A 370 24.68 -3.64 11.38
C PHE A 370 24.03 -3.98 10.03
N GLU A 371 24.77 -4.65 9.16
CA GLU A 371 24.31 -5.05 7.84
C GLU A 371 23.16 -6.07 7.94
N TYR A 372 23.29 -7.01 8.88
CA TYR A 372 22.24 -7.94 9.25
C TYR A 372 20.96 -7.20 9.67
N MET A 373 21.08 -6.19 10.53
CA MET A 373 19.94 -5.36 10.95
C MET A 373 19.32 -4.60 9.77
N SER A 374 20.14 -4.05 8.86
CA SER A 374 19.63 -3.34 7.68
C SER A 374 18.87 -4.26 6.72
N GLY A 375 19.40 -5.45 6.43
CA GLY A 375 18.73 -6.46 5.61
C GLY A 375 17.45 -6.99 6.24
N PHE A 376 17.46 -7.20 7.56
CA PHE A 376 16.28 -7.59 8.33
C PHE A 376 15.18 -6.52 8.27
N VAL A 377 15.51 -5.25 8.51
CA VAL A 377 14.57 -4.13 8.39
C VAL A 377 14.01 -4.05 6.96
N GLY A 378 14.87 -4.22 5.94
CA GLY A 378 14.45 -4.26 4.54
C GLY A 378 13.40 -5.34 4.24
N ILE A 379 13.64 -6.59 4.68
CA ILE A 379 12.67 -7.68 4.54
C ILE A 379 11.36 -7.34 5.27
N VAL A 380 11.44 -6.87 6.51
CA VAL A 380 10.24 -6.59 7.31
C VAL A 380 9.41 -5.51 6.64
N VAL A 381 10.02 -4.40 6.22
CA VAL A 381 9.32 -3.30 5.51
C VAL A 381 8.70 -3.81 4.22
N HIS A 382 9.45 -4.52 3.38
CA HIS A 382 8.93 -5.02 2.11
C HIS A 382 7.82 -6.07 2.29
N THR A 383 7.93 -6.93 3.30
CA THR A 383 6.90 -7.91 3.67
C THR A 383 5.63 -7.21 4.15
N ILE A 384 5.75 -6.17 4.98
CA ILE A 384 4.60 -5.36 5.42
C ILE A 384 3.91 -4.70 4.21
N ILE A 385 4.68 -4.10 3.29
CA ILE A 385 4.12 -3.51 2.05
C ILE A 385 3.37 -4.59 1.24
N THR A 386 3.98 -5.76 1.06
CA THR A 386 3.38 -6.89 0.34
C THR A 386 2.07 -7.34 1.01
N MET A 387 2.05 -7.45 2.34
CA MET A 387 0.86 -7.84 3.10
C MET A 387 -0.25 -6.79 3.00
N VAL A 388 0.10 -5.51 3.13
CA VAL A 388 -0.86 -4.39 2.98
C VAL A 388 -1.44 -4.32 1.56
N LEU A 389 -0.71 -4.80 0.55
CA LEU A 389 -1.21 -4.91 -0.81
C LEU A 389 -2.12 -6.14 -1.01
N ILE A 390 -1.66 -7.33 -0.63
CA ILE A 390 -2.34 -8.60 -0.98
C ILE A 390 -3.52 -8.91 -0.04
N VAL A 391 -3.38 -8.67 1.26
CA VAL A 391 -4.39 -9.08 2.25
C VAL A 391 -5.72 -8.35 2.06
N PRO A 392 -5.75 -7.02 1.85
CA PRO A 392 -6.99 -6.33 1.50
C PRO A 392 -7.62 -6.89 0.22
N MET A 393 -6.84 -7.11 -0.85
CA MET A 393 -7.37 -7.67 -2.08
C MET A 393 -8.03 -9.05 -1.88
N CYS A 394 -7.41 -9.95 -1.11
CA CYS A 394 -8.00 -11.23 -0.72
C CYS A 394 -9.32 -11.05 0.04
N PHE A 395 -9.32 -10.12 1.01
CA PHE A 395 -10.47 -9.80 1.81
C PHE A 395 -11.64 -9.30 0.96
N GLU A 396 -11.35 -8.45 -0.04
CA GLU A 396 -12.34 -7.90 -0.95
C GLU A 396 -13.03 -8.98 -1.77
N VAL A 397 -12.26 -9.90 -2.38
CA VAL A 397 -12.82 -11.03 -3.13
C VAL A 397 -13.73 -11.87 -2.24
N GLU A 398 -13.28 -12.24 -1.04
CA GLU A 398 -14.06 -13.09 -0.14
C GLU A 398 -15.37 -12.41 0.27
N THR A 399 -15.29 -11.16 0.71
CA THR A 399 -16.45 -10.42 1.23
C THR A 399 -17.45 -10.02 0.14
N LEU A 400 -17.02 -9.79 -1.11
CA LEU A 400 -17.95 -9.62 -2.24
C LEU A 400 -18.87 -10.83 -2.42
N HIS A 401 -18.34 -12.04 -2.20
CA HIS A 401 -19.09 -13.29 -2.36
C HIS A 401 -19.86 -13.70 -1.11
N GLN A 402 -19.57 -13.13 0.06
CA GLN A 402 -20.36 -13.41 1.27
C GLN A 402 -21.82 -12.99 1.13
N THR A 403 -22.12 -12.01 0.26
CA THR A 403 -23.50 -11.56 -0.03
C THR A 403 -24.41 -12.69 -0.50
N LYS A 404 -23.86 -13.77 -1.09
CA LYS A 404 -24.63 -14.95 -1.53
C LYS A 404 -25.27 -15.74 -0.40
N LYS A 405 -24.81 -15.60 0.85
CA LYS A 405 -25.30 -16.40 2.00
C LYS A 405 -26.78 -16.16 2.29
N ASP A 406 -27.26 -14.93 2.12
CA ASP A 406 -28.64 -14.56 2.45
C ASP A 406 -29.58 -14.64 1.24
N LEU A 407 -29.05 -14.65 0.01
CA LEU A 407 -29.85 -14.69 -1.22
C LEU A 407 -30.78 -15.91 -1.35
N PRO A 408 -30.38 -17.17 -1.03
CA PRO A 408 -31.24 -18.34 -1.21
C PRO A 408 -32.59 -18.24 -0.49
N ALA A 409 -32.62 -17.56 0.66
CA ALA A 409 -33.84 -17.36 1.44
C ALA A 409 -34.63 -16.10 1.01
N ILE A 410 -33.98 -15.15 0.34
CA ILE A 410 -34.62 -13.93 -0.16
C ILE A 410 -35.32 -14.21 -1.50
N VAL A 411 -34.64 -14.84 -2.44
CA VAL A 411 -35.10 -14.93 -3.84
C VAL A 411 -36.46 -15.64 -4.02
N PRO A 412 -36.74 -16.78 -3.35
CA PRO A 412 -38.04 -17.45 -3.45
C PRO A 412 -39.21 -16.56 -3.02
N ASN A 413 -38.97 -15.64 -2.08
CA ASN A 413 -39.97 -14.76 -1.49
C ASN A 413 -40.22 -13.47 -2.30
N ILE A 414 -39.46 -13.23 -3.37
CA ILE A 414 -39.69 -12.09 -4.27
C ILE A 414 -40.87 -12.38 -5.18
N ARG A 415 -41.98 -11.65 -4.97
CA ARG A 415 -43.20 -11.80 -5.79
C ARG A 415 -43.11 -11.22 -7.20
N HIS A 416 -42.18 -10.29 -7.44
CA HIS A 416 -42.05 -9.63 -8.74
C HIS A 416 -41.12 -10.44 -9.65
N ILE A 417 -41.67 -11.08 -10.69
CA ILE A 417 -40.94 -12.05 -11.51
C ILE A 417 -39.63 -11.50 -12.12
N ARG A 418 -39.64 -10.26 -12.63
CA ARG A 418 -38.45 -9.61 -13.18
C ARG A 418 -37.34 -9.40 -12.14
N LEU A 419 -37.72 -9.07 -10.89
CA LEU A 419 -36.74 -8.92 -9.82
C LEU A 419 -36.22 -10.30 -9.45
N LYS A 420 -37.11 -11.28 -9.26
CA LYS A 420 -36.75 -12.67 -8.94
C LYS A 420 -35.70 -13.23 -9.92
N LEU A 421 -35.98 -13.20 -11.23
CA LEU A 421 -35.04 -13.65 -12.27
C LEU A 421 -33.68 -12.95 -12.19
N LYS A 422 -33.67 -11.64 -11.90
CA LYS A 422 -32.43 -10.87 -11.75
C LYS A 422 -31.62 -11.31 -10.53
N TYR A 423 -32.27 -11.61 -9.41
CA TYR A 423 -31.57 -12.10 -8.20
C TYR A 423 -31.17 -13.57 -8.30
N ASP A 424 -31.96 -14.40 -9.00
CA ASP A 424 -31.58 -15.77 -9.34
C ASP A 424 -30.30 -15.79 -10.21
N ASP A 425 -30.23 -14.95 -11.25
CA ASP A 425 -29.02 -14.77 -12.08
C ASP A 425 -27.84 -14.26 -11.25
N TRP A 426 -28.06 -13.26 -10.39
CA TRP A 426 -26.99 -12.74 -9.52
C TRP A 426 -26.47 -13.81 -8.56
N TYR A 427 -27.35 -14.58 -7.92
CA TYR A 427 -26.99 -15.68 -7.05
C TYR A 427 -26.23 -16.79 -7.81
N GLY A 428 -26.73 -17.18 -8.98
CA GLY A 428 -26.08 -18.16 -9.86
C GLY A 428 -24.64 -17.75 -10.21
N ARG A 429 -24.42 -16.48 -10.55
CA ARG A 429 -23.07 -15.95 -10.83
C ARG A 429 -22.16 -15.92 -9.61
N LEU A 430 -22.70 -15.64 -8.42
CA LEU A 430 -21.90 -15.64 -7.17
C LEU A 430 -21.48 -17.05 -6.72
N ILE A 431 -22.14 -18.10 -7.22
CA ILE A 431 -21.80 -19.50 -6.90
C ILE A 431 -20.96 -20.13 -8.00
N HIS A 432 -21.43 -20.04 -9.24
CA HIS A 432 -20.87 -20.80 -10.36
C HIS A 432 -20.05 -19.92 -11.32
N GLY A 433 -20.18 -18.60 -11.23
CA GLY A 433 -19.45 -17.67 -12.07
C GLY A 433 -18.00 -17.44 -11.61
N PRO A 434 -17.21 -16.75 -12.44
CA PRO A 434 -15.87 -16.31 -12.04
C PRO A 434 -15.97 -15.37 -10.84
N LYS A 435 -14.98 -15.44 -9.94
CA LYS A 435 -14.97 -14.60 -8.74
C LYS A 435 -14.90 -13.12 -9.10
N TYR A 436 -15.82 -12.32 -8.53
CA TYR A 436 -15.75 -10.86 -8.53
C TYR A 436 -14.66 -10.33 -7.58
N GLY A 437 -13.94 -9.29 -8.01
CA GLY A 437 -13.00 -8.54 -7.19
C GLY A 437 -11.62 -8.42 -7.86
N PRO A 438 -10.57 -8.15 -7.06
CA PRO A 438 -9.18 -8.13 -7.50
C PRO A 438 -8.72 -9.40 -8.23
N VAL A 439 -8.00 -9.22 -9.34
CA VAL A 439 -7.51 -10.29 -10.23
C VAL A 439 -6.06 -10.00 -10.63
N ILE A 440 -5.16 -10.99 -10.54
CA ILE A 440 -3.81 -10.87 -11.09
C ILE A 440 -3.85 -11.27 -12.56
N ALA A 441 -3.86 -10.28 -13.46
CA ALA A 441 -3.76 -10.47 -14.91
C ALA A 441 -4.51 -11.73 -15.41
N THR A 442 -3.80 -12.71 -15.97
CA THR A 442 -4.33 -13.98 -16.45
C THR A 442 -4.33 -15.10 -15.39
N LEU A 443 -3.73 -14.89 -14.21
CA LEU A 443 -3.63 -15.88 -13.12
C LEU A 443 -4.93 -16.05 -12.33
N GLY A 444 -5.86 -15.10 -12.44
CA GLY A 444 -7.18 -15.19 -11.82
C GLY A 444 -7.32 -14.41 -10.52
N SER A 445 -8.43 -14.65 -9.80
CA SER A 445 -8.82 -13.87 -8.62
C SER A 445 -7.88 -14.08 -7.44
N ILE A 446 -7.55 -12.99 -6.75
CA ILE A 446 -6.66 -13.00 -5.58
C ILE A 446 -7.45 -13.55 -4.39
N THR A 447 -7.11 -14.76 -3.94
CA THR A 447 -7.79 -15.42 -2.83
C THR A 447 -6.81 -15.73 -1.72
N TYR A 448 -7.29 -15.87 -0.50
CA TYR A 448 -6.45 -16.30 0.63
C TYR A 448 -5.70 -17.60 0.33
N LYS A 449 -6.32 -18.53 -0.40
CA LYS A 449 -5.67 -19.76 -0.84
C LYS A 449 -4.45 -19.47 -1.73
N MET A 450 -4.61 -18.65 -2.77
CA MET A 450 -3.51 -18.24 -3.65
C MET A 450 -2.41 -17.49 -2.88
N ALA A 451 -2.78 -16.58 -1.97
CA ALA A 451 -1.82 -15.84 -1.15
C ALA A 451 -1.03 -16.78 -0.22
N LEU A 452 -1.70 -17.73 0.42
CA LEU A 452 -1.07 -18.74 1.28
C LEU A 452 -0.20 -19.70 0.47
N GLU A 453 -0.67 -20.18 -0.68
CA GLU A 453 0.11 -21.03 -1.59
C GLU A 453 1.35 -20.30 -2.10
N SER A 454 1.25 -19.02 -2.45
CA SER A 454 2.41 -18.21 -2.88
C SER A 454 3.45 -18.07 -1.76
N ILE A 455 3.01 -17.91 -0.51
CA ILE A 455 3.90 -17.86 0.65
C ILE A 455 4.50 -19.24 0.92
N GLU A 456 3.68 -20.29 0.89
CA GLU A 456 4.09 -21.67 1.16
C GLU A 456 5.05 -22.21 0.10
N GLU A 457 4.81 -21.91 -1.18
CA GLU A 457 5.67 -22.28 -2.30
C GLU A 457 6.98 -21.52 -2.26
N SER A 458 6.95 -20.23 -1.89
CA SER A 458 8.18 -19.46 -1.58
C SER A 458 8.99 -20.13 -0.48
N LEU A 459 8.34 -20.65 0.58
CA LEU A 459 8.99 -21.35 1.69
C LEU A 459 9.49 -22.76 1.32
N LYS A 460 8.72 -23.50 0.52
CA LYS A 460 9.05 -24.86 0.04
C LYS A 460 10.18 -24.86 -0.97
N GLU A 461 10.18 -23.93 -1.91
CA GLU A 461 11.27 -23.77 -2.88
C GLU A 461 12.58 -23.35 -2.16
N LEU A 462 12.46 -22.53 -1.11
CA LEU A 462 13.55 -22.23 -0.17
C LEU A 462 14.09 -23.49 0.50
N HIS A 463 13.22 -24.38 0.96
CA HIS A 463 13.63 -25.64 1.60
C HIS A 463 14.24 -26.65 0.60
N PHE A 464 13.66 -26.78 -0.60
CA PHE A 464 14.09 -27.73 -1.63
C PHE A 464 15.42 -27.31 -2.29
N ARG A 465 15.58 -26.03 -2.65
CA ARG A 465 16.86 -25.52 -3.17
C ARG A 465 17.96 -25.58 -2.11
N TRP A 466 17.61 -25.39 -0.85
CA TRP A 466 18.53 -25.60 0.26
C TRP A 466 18.99 -27.06 0.39
N TYR A 467 18.07 -28.03 0.33
CA TYR A 467 18.42 -29.45 0.38
C TYR A 467 19.36 -29.85 -0.78
N ARG A 468 19.12 -29.30 -1.98
CA ARG A 468 19.96 -29.52 -3.16
C ARG A 468 21.34 -28.85 -3.05
N PHE A 469 21.40 -27.62 -2.52
CA PHE A 469 22.64 -26.91 -2.27
C PHE A 469 23.50 -27.61 -1.20
N TYR A 470 22.89 -28.06 -0.09
CA TYR A 470 23.57 -28.81 0.97
C TYR A 470 24.09 -30.17 0.48
N ARG A 471 23.32 -30.86 -0.36
CA ARG A 471 23.76 -32.11 -1.02
C ARG A 471 24.94 -31.85 -1.95
N ASN A 472 24.95 -30.75 -2.70
CA ASN A 472 26.06 -30.41 -3.60
C ASN A 472 27.34 -30.00 -2.83
N ILE A 473 27.23 -29.29 -1.70
CA ILE A 473 28.37 -28.97 -0.83
C ILE A 473 28.95 -30.25 -0.21
N ASN A 474 28.11 -31.20 0.24
CA ASN A 474 28.58 -32.47 0.80
C ASN A 474 29.16 -33.43 -0.24
N VAL A 475 28.79 -33.29 -1.51
CA VAL A 475 29.44 -34.02 -2.62
C VAL A 475 30.80 -33.40 -2.94
N PHE A 476 30.92 -32.06 -2.95
CA PHE A 476 32.20 -31.38 -3.15
C PHE A 476 33.20 -31.55 -1.99
N SER A 477 32.74 -31.71 -0.74
CA SER A 477 33.61 -32.01 0.39
C SER A 477 34.09 -33.46 0.42
N ARG A 478 33.37 -34.40 -0.20
CA ARG A 478 33.84 -35.80 -0.36
C ARG A 478 34.82 -36.00 -1.52
N VAL A 479 34.76 -35.17 -2.56
CA VAL A 479 35.69 -35.24 -3.71
C VAL A 479 37.05 -34.58 -3.43
N ARG A 480 37.21 -33.85 -2.32
CA ARG A 480 38.52 -33.34 -1.85
C ARG A 480 39.24 -34.24 -0.83
N PHE A 481 38.65 -35.38 -0.48
CA PHE A 481 39.23 -36.37 0.45
C PHE A 481 39.37 -37.78 -0.18
N GLN A 482 39.46 -37.83 -1.51
CA GLN A 482 40.05 -38.92 -2.30
C GLN A 482 41.06 -38.30 -3.25
#